data_AF-A0A6A6W1T6-F1
#
_entry.id   AF-A0A6A6W1T6-F1
#
_cell.length_a   1.000
_cell.length_b   1.000
_cell.length_c   1.000
_cell.angle_alpha   90.00
_cell.angle_beta   90.00
_cell.angle_gamma   90.00
#
_symmetry.space_group_name_H-M   'P 1'
#
loop_
_entity.id
_entity.type
_entity.pdbx_description
1 polymer ?
#
loop_
_entity_poly.entity_id
_entity_poly.type
_entity_poly.pdbx_seq_one_letter_code
_entity_poly.pdbx_strand_id
1 'polypeptide(L)'
;MEDDNALEEREEELSSIAAIFPELELDDKEPFRARLEIPVELASPLRVCFPASTDGEKPPVFPTPPSSEDDGHARSGKESSRSELQTHDLCFLPAVRLDIALPHGYPESVPPEFILHATVPWVPQATLNALQQEGEKLWDEYGHSQVVFGYIDFLQQAAERAFDLASGDLAMELPGSMRLMLLDYDKLAKRRKFEQSTYDCGVCLEPKRGSSCYKMARCGHVFCVSCLRDFYTSCINEGDVVSVKCMDPSCGKDPKLTSKKRKQRTLGPSELLQIPLDNALVKRYVNLKRKKKIEADKTTIYCPRKWCQGPARSTKYPKITSFDNYADSDSEPEDEIQALPDIPPHDPNKIDRLAICEDCEFAFCRVCLAGWHGDFVRCWPRTAAELSEDEQASYNYIRANTSPCPTCNSPVQKTHGCNHMTCFQCRSHFCYLCSAWLDSANPYQHFNNPGTSCFQRLWELEEGDNGQGAHFDGPRAAEIAALEVLQADLHAEAEALVDQNENVVIPEHGRARQEAELFAEALNELHLRQQDEPAVRVPDRARGPVPIRELPGMNFRIIPPRRAGIERFIEMALNDEEDAWDSDELDDSDDDFANLR
;
A
#
# COMPACT_ATOMS: atom_id res chain seq x y z
N MET A 1 76.70 31.84 17.45
CA MET A 1 77.25 30.47 17.28
C MET A 1 76.35 29.46 17.96
N GLU A 2 76.27 29.35 19.30
CA GLU A 2 75.31 28.44 19.95
C GLU A 2 73.84 28.81 19.64
N ASP A 3 73.53 30.11 19.63
CA ASP A 3 72.19 30.62 19.33
C ASP A 3 71.78 30.48 17.85
N ASP A 4 72.75 30.49 16.93
CA ASP A 4 72.47 30.32 15.49
C ASP A 4 72.20 28.85 15.15
N ASN A 5 72.90 27.93 15.83
CA ASN A 5 72.75 26.49 15.61
C ASN A 5 71.38 25.98 16.10
N ALA A 6 70.92 26.44 17.27
CA ALA A 6 69.60 26.10 17.80
C ALA A 6 68.43 26.66 16.94
N LEU A 7 68.65 27.79 16.26
CA LEU A 7 67.68 28.34 15.30
C LEU A 7 67.61 27.48 14.04
N GLU A 8 68.76 27.10 13.47
CA GLU A 8 68.85 26.22 12.29
C GLU A 8 68.20 24.86 12.57
N GLU A 9 68.47 24.24 13.73
CA GLU A 9 67.87 22.96 14.12
C GLU A 9 66.35 23.00 14.27
N ARG A 10 65.79 24.10 14.79
CA ARG A 10 64.33 24.29 14.91
C ARG A 10 63.64 24.46 13.55
N GLU A 11 64.26 25.21 12.65
CA GLU A 11 63.76 25.40 11.29
C GLU A 11 63.83 24.08 10.49
N GLU A 12 64.95 23.36 10.62
CA GLU A 12 65.15 22.06 9.97
C GLU A 12 64.13 21.01 10.42
N GLU A 13 63.86 20.89 11.72
CA GLU A 13 62.87 19.94 12.22
C GLU A 13 61.48 20.29 11.70
N LEU A 14 61.00 21.54 11.86
CA LEU A 14 59.67 21.93 11.40
C LEU A 14 59.51 21.79 9.88
N SER A 15 60.54 22.14 9.10
CA SER A 15 60.52 21.93 7.65
C SER A 15 60.42 20.44 7.30
N SER A 16 61.09 19.57 8.06
CA SER A 16 61.03 18.13 7.87
C SER A 16 59.66 17.57 8.25
N ILE A 17 59.08 18.03 9.36
CA ILE A 17 57.71 17.65 9.77
C ILE A 17 56.68 18.11 8.73
N ALA A 18 56.79 19.34 8.22
CA ALA A 18 55.90 19.84 7.17
C ALA A 18 56.02 19.04 5.85
N ALA A 19 57.18 18.47 5.55
CA ALA A 19 57.37 17.59 4.40
C ALA A 19 56.72 16.21 4.61
N ILE A 20 56.69 15.70 5.84
CA ILE A 20 56.06 14.42 6.20
C ILE A 20 54.54 14.57 6.33
N PHE A 21 54.09 15.68 6.89
CA PHE A 21 52.68 16.02 7.14
C PHE A 21 52.32 17.31 6.39
N PRO A 22 51.91 17.22 5.10
CA PRO A 22 51.50 18.38 4.31
C PRO A 22 50.33 19.17 4.90
N GLU A 23 49.56 18.56 5.80
CA GLU A 23 48.46 19.15 6.56
C GLU A 23 48.91 19.98 7.77
N LEU A 24 50.21 20.05 8.08
CA LEU A 24 50.76 20.88 9.15
C LEU A 24 50.56 22.37 8.83
N GLU A 25 49.84 23.08 9.69
CA GLU A 25 49.61 24.52 9.57
C GLU A 25 50.69 25.28 10.37
N LEU A 26 51.56 26.03 9.69
CA LEU A 26 52.53 26.93 10.32
C LEU A 26 51.89 28.30 10.61
N ASP A 27 52.24 28.93 11.73
CA ASP A 27 51.77 30.28 12.03
C ASP A 27 52.64 31.35 11.33
N ASP A 28 52.03 32.10 10.41
CA ASP A 28 52.70 33.18 9.67
C ASP A 28 53.32 34.27 10.58
N LYS A 29 52.83 34.41 11.81
CA LYS A 29 53.31 35.42 12.78
C LYS A 29 54.34 34.86 13.75
N GLU A 30 54.33 33.54 13.98
CA GLU A 30 55.23 32.86 14.90
C GLU A 30 55.82 31.62 14.21
N PRO A 31 56.99 31.73 13.56
CA PRO A 31 57.50 30.70 12.63
C PRO A 31 57.82 29.36 13.29
N PHE A 32 57.94 29.33 14.62
CA PHE A 32 58.21 28.14 15.41
C PHE A 32 56.97 27.58 16.11
N ARG A 33 55.77 28.02 15.69
CA ARG A 33 54.50 27.42 16.07
C ARG A 33 53.88 26.71 14.88
N ALA A 34 53.41 25.50 15.13
CA ALA A 34 52.73 24.67 14.15
C ALA A 34 51.48 24.03 14.76
N ARG A 35 50.53 23.67 13.91
CA ARG A 35 49.32 22.96 14.29
C ARG A 35 49.10 21.76 13.39
N LEU A 36 48.71 20.65 14.00
CA LEU A 36 48.40 19.40 13.32
C LEU A 36 47.10 18.80 13.86
N GLU A 37 46.22 18.32 13.00
CA GLU A 37 45.09 17.49 13.43
C GLU A 37 45.48 16.02 13.41
N ILE A 38 45.46 15.36 14.57
CA ILE A 38 45.73 13.93 14.69
C ILE A 38 44.43 13.15 14.42
N PRO A 39 44.32 12.43 13.29
CA PRO A 39 43.14 11.63 13.00
C PRO A 39 43.06 10.45 13.98
N VAL A 40 41.86 10.20 14.51
CA VAL A 40 41.62 9.07 15.42
C VAL A 40 40.88 7.97 14.67
N GLU A 41 41.65 7.15 13.96
CA GLU A 41 41.19 5.89 13.39
C GLU A 41 41.58 4.73 14.32
N LEU A 42 40.60 3.94 14.72
CA LEU A 42 40.80 2.87 15.69
C LEU A 42 41.19 1.56 15.02
N ALA A 43 42.22 0.90 15.55
CA ALA A 43 42.64 -0.44 15.08
C ALA A 43 41.57 -1.51 15.32
N SER A 44 40.76 -1.35 16.37
CA SER A 44 39.61 -2.19 16.67
C SER A 44 38.41 -1.34 17.09
N PRO A 45 37.16 -1.74 16.79
CA PRO A 45 35.99 -0.95 17.14
C PRO A 45 35.90 -0.71 18.66
N LEU A 46 35.78 0.55 19.06
CA LEU A 46 35.60 0.95 20.45
C LEU A 46 34.13 0.86 20.83
N ARG A 47 33.84 0.07 21.87
CA ARG A 47 32.50 -0.04 22.44
C ARG A 47 32.23 1.12 23.39
N VAL A 48 31.25 1.94 23.06
CA VAL A 48 30.82 3.10 23.84
C VAL A 48 29.40 2.91 24.31
N CYS A 49 29.10 3.31 25.54
CA CYS A 49 27.75 3.36 26.08
C CYS A 49 27.39 4.78 26.52
N PHE A 50 26.13 5.13 26.29
CA PHE A 50 25.60 6.44 26.64
C PHE A 50 24.52 6.24 27.71
N PRO A 51 24.74 6.69 28.97
CA PRO A 51 23.72 6.63 29.99
C PRO A 51 22.58 7.59 29.62
N ALA A 52 21.34 7.17 29.86
CA ALA A 52 20.18 8.03 29.70
C ALA A 52 20.28 9.18 30.70
N SER A 53 20.21 10.43 30.24
CA SER A 53 20.25 11.62 31.07
C SER A 53 19.20 11.51 32.19
N THR A 54 19.66 11.40 33.44
CA THR A 54 18.82 11.55 34.63
C THR A 54 18.70 13.03 34.95
N ASP A 55 18.07 13.80 34.07
CA ASP A 55 17.60 15.15 34.39
C ASP A 55 16.13 15.22 34.02
N GLY A 56 15.30 15.42 35.05
CA GLY A 56 13.85 15.39 34.98
C GLY A 56 13.24 16.61 34.29
N GLU A 57 13.54 16.84 33.03
CA GLU A 57 12.72 17.67 32.15
C GLU A 57 12.14 16.79 31.03
N LYS A 58 10.82 16.60 31.09
CA LYS A 58 10.05 15.99 30.01
C LYS A 58 10.34 16.75 28.70
N PRO A 59 10.53 16.07 27.56
CA PRO A 59 10.56 16.75 26.27
C PRO A 59 9.25 17.55 26.08
N PRO A 60 9.29 18.72 25.41
CA PRO A 60 8.09 19.54 25.22
C PRO A 60 7.08 18.73 24.40
N VAL A 61 6.00 18.32 25.07
CA VAL A 61 4.84 17.72 24.44
C VAL A 61 4.15 18.84 23.67
N PHE A 62 4.20 18.77 22.34
CA PHE A 62 3.30 19.56 21.51
C PHE A 62 1.86 19.09 21.78
N PRO A 63 0.90 19.99 22.07
CA PRO A 63 -0.45 19.59 22.45
C PRO A 63 -1.21 19.05 21.23
N THR A 64 -1.66 17.80 21.31
CA THR A 64 -2.77 17.30 20.48
C THR A 64 -4.11 17.60 21.18
N PRO A 65 -5.20 17.85 20.43
CA PRO A 65 -6.49 18.30 20.98
C PRO A 65 -7.30 17.16 21.65
N PRO A 66 -8.32 17.48 22.47
CA PRO A 66 -8.88 16.56 23.46
C PRO A 66 -10.17 15.86 22.99
N SER A 67 -10.34 14.60 23.41
CA SER A 67 -11.64 13.93 23.64
C SER A 67 -11.36 12.64 24.43
N SER A 68 -11.66 12.55 25.73
CA SER A 68 -12.96 12.15 26.33
C SER A 68 -13.35 10.73 25.89
N GLU A 69 -13.53 9.68 26.71
CA GLU A 69 -13.82 9.56 28.15
C GLU A 69 -13.27 8.24 28.73
N ASP A 70 -13.31 8.22 30.06
CA ASP A 70 -12.85 7.28 31.08
C ASP A 70 -13.48 5.88 31.03
N ASP A 71 -12.70 4.86 31.36
CA ASP A 71 -13.14 3.80 32.29
C ASP A 71 -11.97 2.90 32.70
N GLY A 72 -11.55 3.07 33.95
CA GLY A 72 -10.44 2.34 34.55
C GLY A 72 -10.76 0.88 34.87
N HIS A 73 -9.78 0.00 34.67
CA HIS A 73 -9.65 -1.23 35.46
C HIS A 73 -8.16 -1.51 35.74
N ALA A 74 -7.82 -1.42 37.01
CA ALA A 74 -6.50 -1.70 37.56
C ALA A 74 -6.07 -3.16 37.35
N ARG A 75 -4.89 -3.36 36.77
CA ARG A 75 -4.05 -4.54 37.03
C ARG A 75 -2.57 -4.14 37.15
N SER A 76 -2.13 -4.02 38.40
CA SER A 76 -0.76 -4.23 38.87
C SER A 76 -0.15 -5.45 38.15
N GLY A 77 1.08 -5.47 37.65
CA GLY A 77 2.27 -4.71 37.98
C GLY A 77 3.44 -5.67 37.80
N LYS A 78 4.21 -5.47 36.72
CA LYS A 78 5.58 -5.97 36.52
C LYS A 78 6.22 -5.19 35.37
N GLU A 79 6.28 -3.87 35.55
CA GLU A 79 7.19 -3.02 34.80
C GLU A 79 8.61 -3.30 35.30
N SER A 80 9.39 -4.02 34.50
CA SER A 80 10.83 -4.05 34.67
C SER A 80 11.38 -2.80 33.98
N SER A 81 11.46 -1.69 34.73
CA SER A 81 12.21 -0.52 34.35
C SER A 81 13.71 -0.85 34.33
N ARG A 82 14.20 -1.38 33.21
CA ARG A 82 15.63 -1.36 32.88
C ARG A 82 15.84 -0.19 31.92
N SER A 83 16.48 0.86 32.41
CA SER A 83 17.13 1.88 31.59
C SER A 83 18.03 1.20 30.55
N GLU A 84 17.63 1.19 29.28
CA GLU A 84 18.42 0.62 28.18
C GLU A 84 19.67 1.48 27.97
N LEU A 85 20.83 0.99 28.44
CA LEU A 85 22.12 1.52 27.99
C LEU A 85 22.24 1.23 26.49
N GLN A 86 22.28 2.29 25.67
CA GLN A 86 22.52 2.17 24.23
C GLN A 86 24.03 2.03 23.99
N THR A 87 24.45 0.82 23.65
CA THR A 87 25.84 0.49 23.31
C THR A 87 26.06 0.59 21.82
N HIS A 88 27.15 1.24 21.41
CA HIS A 88 27.55 1.45 20.01
C HIS A 88 29.04 1.14 19.80
N ASP A 89 29.40 0.63 18.63
CA ASP A 89 30.79 0.37 18.24
C ASP A 89 31.26 1.44 17.24
N LEU A 90 32.26 2.24 17.62
CA LEU A 90 32.84 3.31 16.81
C LEU A 90 34.18 2.86 16.23
N CYS A 91 34.50 3.25 15.00
CA CYS A 91 35.81 3.02 14.38
C CYS A 91 36.58 4.32 14.16
N PHE A 92 35.88 5.46 14.12
CA PHE A 92 36.46 6.78 13.96
C PHE A 92 35.95 7.72 15.03
N LEU A 93 36.85 8.51 15.60
CA LEU A 93 36.54 9.55 16.58
C LEU A 93 37.02 10.92 16.07
N PRO A 94 36.43 12.03 16.57
CA PRO A 94 36.86 13.36 16.19
C PRO A 94 38.37 13.55 16.42
N ALA A 95 39.05 14.16 15.45
CA ALA A 95 40.48 14.40 15.52
C ALA A 95 40.88 15.19 16.78
N VAL A 96 42.07 14.92 17.29
CA VAL A 96 42.68 15.70 18.38
C VAL A 96 43.66 16.66 17.74
N ARG A 97 43.45 17.96 17.97
CA ARG A 97 44.36 19.00 17.52
C ARG A 97 45.57 19.07 18.44
N LEU A 98 46.76 19.05 17.84
CA LEU A 98 48.05 19.26 18.46
C LEU A 98 48.56 20.64 18.03
N ASP A 99 48.75 21.53 18.98
CA ASP A 99 49.52 22.75 18.79
C ASP A 99 50.94 22.52 19.34
N ILE A 100 51.93 22.82 18.51
CA ILE A 100 53.36 22.65 18.77
C ILE A 100 53.95 24.05 18.87
N ALA A 101 54.68 24.34 19.93
CA ALA A 101 55.52 25.53 20.01
C ALA A 101 56.92 25.11 20.39
N LEU A 102 57.89 25.43 19.54
CA LEU A 102 59.31 25.23 19.86
C LEU A 102 59.80 26.53 20.50
N PRO A 103 60.15 26.58 21.79
CA PRO A 103 60.66 27.77 22.42
C PRO A 103 62.12 28.07 22.03
N HIS A 104 62.60 29.26 22.38
CA HIS A 104 64.02 29.59 22.25
C HIS A 104 64.86 28.72 23.19
N GLY A 105 65.89 28.06 22.67
CA GLY A 105 66.72 27.09 23.42
C GLY A 105 66.35 25.62 23.21
N TYR A 106 65.27 25.30 22.51
CA TYR A 106 65.01 23.95 21.99
C TYR A 106 65.94 23.66 20.80
N PRO A 107 66.46 22.44 20.61
CA PRO A 107 66.23 21.22 21.40
C PRO A 107 67.17 21.00 22.60
N GLU A 108 68.31 21.68 22.70
CA GLU A 108 69.36 21.31 23.67
C GLU A 108 69.07 21.70 25.13
N SER A 109 68.34 22.80 25.36
CA SER A 109 68.25 23.43 26.69
C SER A 109 66.83 23.55 27.26
N VAL A 110 65.80 23.54 26.42
CA VAL A 110 64.39 23.67 26.80
C VAL A 110 63.55 22.67 26.01
N PRO A 111 62.57 21.98 26.63
CA PRO A 111 61.68 21.05 25.93
C PRO A 111 60.71 21.79 24.99
N PRO A 112 60.10 21.07 24.02
CA PRO A 112 59.05 21.63 23.18
C PRO A 112 57.74 21.73 23.97
N GLU A 113 56.93 22.76 23.67
CA GLU A 113 55.60 22.92 24.26
C GLU A 113 54.56 22.25 23.37
N PHE A 114 53.92 21.20 23.88
CA PHE A 114 52.80 20.54 23.22
C PHE A 114 51.49 20.84 23.92
N ILE A 115 50.49 21.30 23.16
CA ILE A 115 49.15 21.55 23.66
C ILE A 115 48.15 20.72 22.84
N LEU A 116 47.40 19.88 23.55
CA LEU A 116 46.38 19.01 22.95
C LEU A 116 44.98 19.57 23.21
N HIS A 117 44.19 19.65 22.14
CA HIS A 117 42.81 20.11 22.16
C HIS A 117 41.92 19.11 21.43
N ALA A 118 40.81 18.70 22.06
CA ALA A 118 39.76 17.95 21.38
C ALA A 118 38.59 18.87 21.04
N THR A 119 38.21 18.97 19.76
CA THR A 119 37.09 19.81 19.30
C THR A 119 35.76 19.42 19.96
N VAL A 120 35.64 18.15 20.33
CA VAL A 120 34.55 17.61 21.15
C VAL A 120 35.18 16.98 22.39
N PRO A 121 34.66 17.22 23.61
CA PRO A 121 35.25 16.72 24.85
C PRO A 121 34.95 15.23 25.07
N TRP A 122 35.31 14.39 24.10
CA TRP A 122 35.21 12.94 24.19
C TRP A 122 36.45 12.33 24.86
N VAL A 123 37.58 13.05 24.86
CA VAL A 123 38.78 12.72 25.64
C VAL A 123 38.73 13.47 26.97
N PRO A 124 38.84 12.78 28.13
CA PRO A 124 38.97 13.43 29.43
C PRO A 124 40.19 14.35 29.51
N GLN A 125 40.03 15.51 30.17
CA GLN A 125 41.12 16.48 30.30
C GLN A 125 42.34 15.91 31.05
N ALA A 126 42.12 14.99 31.99
CA ALA A 126 43.20 14.31 32.69
C ALA A 126 44.10 13.50 31.73
N THR A 127 43.50 12.83 30.74
CA THR A 127 44.22 12.07 29.72
C THR A 127 44.98 13.01 28.78
N LEU A 128 44.38 14.12 28.35
CA LEU A 128 45.08 15.13 27.54
C LEU A 128 46.30 15.70 28.26
N ASN A 129 46.15 16.04 29.55
CA ASN A 129 47.27 16.55 30.36
C ASN A 129 48.37 15.49 30.55
N ALA A 130 48.00 14.22 30.73
CA ALA A 130 48.97 13.13 30.82
C ALA A 130 49.75 12.96 29.51
N LEU A 131 49.07 12.98 28.36
CA LEU A 131 49.69 12.90 27.03
C LEU A 131 50.61 14.09 26.74
N GLN A 132 50.28 15.29 27.24
CA GLN A 132 51.16 16.46 27.13
C GLN A 132 52.46 16.27 27.92
N GLN A 133 52.39 15.71 29.13
CA GLN A 133 53.58 15.42 29.95
C GLN A 133 54.49 14.34 29.36
N GLU A 134 53.94 13.40 28.58
CA GLU A 134 54.77 12.41 27.87
C GLU A 134 55.69 13.04 26.82
N GLY A 135 55.34 14.21 26.27
CA GLY A 135 56.21 14.91 25.32
C GLY A 135 57.52 15.42 25.95
N GLU A 136 57.44 15.93 27.17
CA GLU A 136 58.62 16.36 27.94
C GLU A 136 59.48 15.15 28.36
N LYS A 137 58.85 14.05 28.78
CA LYS A 137 59.56 12.81 29.09
C LYS A 137 60.28 12.23 27.87
N LEU A 138 59.63 12.26 26.70
CA LEU A 138 60.23 11.79 25.46
C LEU A 138 61.48 12.61 25.11
N TRP A 139 61.44 13.92 25.32
CA TRP A 139 62.59 14.80 25.13
C TRP A 139 63.76 14.45 26.08
N ASP A 140 63.47 14.20 27.36
CA ASP A 140 64.48 13.75 28.33
C ASP A 140 65.09 12.38 27.96
N GLU A 141 64.26 11.43 27.52
CA GLU A 141 64.70 10.08 27.13
C GLU A 141 65.56 10.08 25.86
N TYR A 142 65.25 10.97 24.91
CA TYR A 142 66.02 11.16 23.69
C TYR A 142 67.27 12.04 23.87
N GLY A 143 67.60 12.40 25.12
CA GLY A 143 68.82 13.11 25.47
C GLY A 143 68.86 14.54 24.97
N HIS A 144 67.73 15.26 25.03
CA HIS A 144 67.60 16.67 24.65
C HIS A 144 67.85 16.92 23.15
N SER A 145 67.17 16.17 22.29
CA SER A 145 67.25 16.27 20.82
C SER A 145 65.88 16.57 20.17
N GLN A 146 65.84 16.62 18.83
CA GLN A 146 64.61 16.77 18.04
C GLN A 146 63.66 15.59 18.29
N VAL A 147 62.44 15.86 18.73
CA VAL A 147 61.46 14.84 19.18
C VAL A 147 60.05 15.04 18.65
N VAL A 148 59.79 16.07 17.84
CA VAL A 148 58.45 16.39 17.34
C VAL A 148 57.87 15.23 16.55
N PHE A 149 58.65 14.61 15.66
CA PHE A 149 58.20 13.44 14.90
C PHE A 149 57.86 12.26 15.83
N GLY A 150 58.75 11.95 16.77
CA GLY A 150 58.55 10.85 17.72
C GLY A 150 57.31 11.06 18.59
N TYR A 151 57.03 12.30 18.98
CA TYR A 151 55.82 12.64 19.71
C TYR A 151 54.55 12.53 18.86
N ILE A 152 54.58 12.96 17.60
CA ILE A 152 53.46 12.78 16.66
C ILE A 152 53.18 11.28 16.45
N ASP A 153 54.20 10.47 16.23
CA ASP A 153 54.09 9.00 16.08
C ASP A 153 53.49 8.35 17.35
N PHE A 154 53.97 8.74 18.53
CA PHE A 154 53.39 8.32 19.81
C PHE A 154 51.89 8.64 19.90
N LEU A 155 51.48 9.87 19.53
CA LEU A 155 50.08 10.27 19.55
C LEU A 155 49.24 9.51 18.52
N GLN A 156 49.76 9.21 17.33
CA GLN A 156 49.07 8.40 16.33
C GLN A 156 48.84 6.97 16.84
N GLN A 157 49.87 6.34 17.44
CA GLN A 157 49.75 5.01 18.04
C GLN A 157 48.81 4.99 19.25
N ALA A 158 48.80 6.06 20.05
CA ALA A 158 47.84 6.23 21.13
C ALA A 158 46.41 6.40 20.59
N ALA A 159 46.24 7.17 19.52
CA ALA A 159 44.95 7.39 18.86
C ALA A 159 44.34 6.07 18.33
N GLU A 160 45.15 5.18 17.75
CA GLU A 160 44.71 3.84 17.29
C GLU A 160 44.10 2.99 18.42
N ARG A 161 44.55 3.23 19.65
CA ARG A 161 44.08 2.58 20.89
C ARG A 161 43.04 3.41 21.64
N ALA A 162 42.48 4.43 21.01
CA ALA A 162 41.56 5.39 21.64
C ALA A 162 42.14 6.04 22.92
N PHE A 163 43.44 6.32 22.94
CA PHE A 163 44.19 6.85 24.09
C PHE A 163 44.04 6.01 25.37
N ASP A 164 43.88 4.69 25.21
CA ASP A 164 43.66 3.72 26.29
C ASP A 164 42.47 4.06 27.21
N LEU A 165 41.47 4.81 26.68
CA LEU A 165 40.28 5.22 27.43
C LEU A 165 39.34 4.04 27.74
N ALA A 166 39.42 2.95 26.97
CA ALA A 166 38.75 1.71 27.30
C ALA A 166 39.61 0.83 28.20
N SER A 167 39.19 0.68 29.45
CA SER A 167 39.79 -0.30 30.37
C SER A 167 39.28 -1.71 30.04
N GLY A 168 39.92 -2.39 29.09
CA GLY A 168 39.62 -3.78 28.71
C GLY A 168 38.25 -3.98 28.06
N ASP A 169 37.53 -5.04 28.43
CA ASP A 169 36.21 -5.40 27.86
C ASP A 169 35.05 -4.47 28.29
N LEU A 170 35.32 -3.46 29.12
CA LEU A 170 34.31 -2.54 29.63
C LEU A 170 34.00 -1.44 28.60
N ALA A 171 32.71 -1.22 28.33
CA ALA A 171 32.27 -0.15 27.43
C ALA A 171 32.63 1.23 28.02
N MET A 172 33.21 2.11 27.21
CA MET A 172 33.50 3.48 27.63
C MET A 172 32.19 4.25 27.84
N GLU A 173 32.02 4.88 29.01
CA GLU A 173 30.85 5.71 29.28
C GLU A 173 31.08 7.14 28.78
N LEU A 174 30.24 7.61 27.87
CA LEU A 174 30.26 9.00 27.39
C LEU A 174 28.91 9.68 27.64
N PRO A 175 28.87 11.00 27.86
CA PRO A 175 27.61 11.72 28.06
C PRO A 175 26.65 11.57 26.88
N GLY A 176 25.37 11.34 27.17
CA GLY A 176 24.33 11.14 26.14
C GLY A 176 24.16 12.33 25.17
N SER A 177 24.56 13.54 25.58
CA SER A 177 24.56 14.74 24.74
C SER A 177 25.46 14.63 23.51
N MET A 178 26.52 13.81 23.57
CA MET A 178 27.48 13.65 22.47
C MET A 178 27.14 12.51 21.51
N ARG A 179 26.11 11.70 21.83
CA ARG A 179 25.78 10.47 21.11
C ARG A 179 25.57 10.68 19.62
N LEU A 180 24.71 11.64 19.25
CA LEU A 180 24.38 11.90 17.85
C LEU A 180 25.60 12.37 17.06
N MET A 181 26.37 13.30 17.63
CA MET A 181 27.56 13.87 17.01
C MET A 181 28.64 12.81 16.74
N LEU A 182 28.92 11.93 17.69
CA LEU A 182 29.94 10.89 17.53
C LEU A 182 29.50 9.83 16.51
N LEU A 183 28.23 9.42 16.53
CA LEU A 183 27.71 8.47 15.55
C LEU A 183 27.70 9.05 14.14
N ASP A 184 27.36 10.33 13.98
CA ASP A 184 27.36 10.98 12.68
C ASP A 184 28.79 11.21 12.18
N TYR A 185 29.72 11.58 13.05
CA TYR A 185 31.14 11.67 12.70
C TYR A 185 31.69 10.32 12.24
N ASP A 186 31.45 9.24 12.99
CA ASP A 186 31.91 7.90 12.64
C ASP A 186 31.35 7.43 11.29
N LYS A 187 30.06 7.65 11.03
CA LYS A 187 29.44 7.35 9.73
C LYS A 187 30.06 8.15 8.59
N LEU A 188 30.26 9.45 8.78
CA LEU A 188 30.85 10.33 7.77
C LEU A 188 32.32 10.00 7.51
N ALA A 189 33.09 9.67 8.54
CA ALA A 189 34.49 9.28 8.44
C ALA A 189 34.63 7.92 7.72
N LYS A 190 33.81 6.93 8.08
CA LYS A 190 33.71 5.65 7.34
C LYS A 190 33.42 5.88 5.85
N ARG A 191 32.49 6.79 5.54
CA ARG A 191 32.15 7.15 4.17
C ARG A 191 33.31 7.84 3.44
N ARG A 192 33.97 8.83 4.06
CA ARG A 192 35.14 9.51 3.47
C ARG A 192 36.28 8.53 3.18
N LYS A 193 36.59 7.64 4.14
CA LYS A 193 37.61 6.60 3.95
C LYS A 193 37.26 5.66 2.79
N PHE A 194 36.00 5.25 2.71
CA PHE A 194 35.51 4.47 1.57
C PHE A 194 35.68 5.23 0.26
N GLU A 195 35.23 6.48 0.17
CA GLU A 195 35.28 7.29 -1.06
C GLU A 195 36.71 7.51 -1.60
N GLN A 196 37.70 7.60 -0.71
CA GLN A 196 39.12 7.73 -1.04
C GLN A 196 39.79 6.40 -1.42
N SER A 197 39.28 5.27 -0.91
CA SER A 197 39.82 3.95 -1.19
C SER A 197 39.48 3.48 -2.61
N THR A 198 40.25 2.54 -3.16
CA THR A 198 40.00 1.93 -4.47
C THR A 198 39.45 0.51 -4.27
N TYR A 199 38.45 0.14 -5.08
CA TYR A 199 37.79 -1.15 -5.04
C TYR A 199 37.63 -1.73 -6.44
N ASP A 200 37.80 -3.05 -6.55
CA ASP A 200 37.58 -3.77 -7.80
C ASP A 200 36.11 -4.18 -7.93
N CYS A 201 35.50 -3.79 -9.04
CA CYS A 201 34.11 -4.15 -9.31
C CYS A 201 34.02 -5.56 -9.89
N GLY A 202 33.34 -6.49 -9.20
CA GLY A 202 33.18 -7.88 -9.67
C GLY A 202 32.35 -8.08 -10.95
N VAL A 203 31.78 -7.01 -11.51
CA VAL A 203 30.97 -7.04 -12.74
C VAL A 203 31.79 -6.60 -13.96
N CYS A 204 32.44 -5.44 -13.88
CA CYS A 204 33.26 -4.92 -14.97
C CYS A 204 34.76 -5.26 -14.83
N LEU A 205 35.18 -5.82 -13.69
CA LEU A 205 36.56 -6.22 -13.36
C LEU A 205 37.57 -5.05 -13.45
N GLU A 206 37.10 -3.82 -13.25
CA GLU A 206 37.93 -2.62 -13.26
C GLU A 206 38.07 -2.02 -11.86
N PRO A 207 39.26 -1.49 -11.50
CA PRO A 207 39.44 -0.73 -10.27
C PRO A 207 38.73 0.63 -10.37
N LYS A 208 37.91 0.93 -9.37
CA LYS A 208 37.15 2.17 -9.27
C LYS A 208 37.38 2.82 -7.91
N ARG A 209 37.45 4.14 -7.86
CA ARG A 209 37.45 4.88 -6.58
C ARG A 209 36.12 4.68 -5.87
N GLY A 210 36.14 4.61 -4.54
CA GLY A 210 34.94 4.41 -3.73
C GLY A 210 33.85 5.46 -3.98
N SER A 211 34.22 6.67 -4.37
CA SER A 211 33.28 7.72 -4.81
C SER A 211 32.40 7.34 -6.02
N SER A 212 32.88 6.43 -6.87
CA SER A 212 32.14 5.89 -8.01
C SER A 212 31.58 4.48 -7.74
N CYS A 213 31.70 4.01 -6.50
CA CYS A 213 31.23 2.71 -6.06
C CYS A 213 30.12 2.86 -5.01
N TYR A 214 29.36 1.80 -4.85
CA TYR A 214 28.36 1.69 -3.80
C TYR A 214 28.65 0.43 -2.99
N LYS A 215 28.61 0.55 -1.66
CA LYS A 215 28.75 -0.55 -0.73
C LYS A 215 27.38 -0.99 -0.26
N MET A 216 27.01 -2.24 -0.56
CA MET A 216 25.73 -2.82 -0.18
C MET A 216 25.55 -2.80 1.35
N ALA A 217 24.44 -2.23 1.85
CA ALA A 217 24.25 -2.04 3.29
C ALA A 217 24.12 -3.35 4.07
N ARG A 218 23.53 -4.38 3.43
CA ARG A 218 23.21 -5.67 4.07
C ARG A 218 24.35 -6.70 4.02
N CYS A 219 25.17 -6.68 2.98
CA CYS A 219 26.21 -7.70 2.75
C CYS A 219 27.63 -7.13 2.57
N GLY A 220 27.80 -5.82 2.46
CA GLY A 220 29.11 -5.18 2.39
C GLY A 220 29.85 -5.30 1.05
N HIS A 221 29.32 -6.05 0.08
CA HIS A 221 29.91 -6.13 -1.27
C HIS A 221 29.93 -4.75 -1.95
N VAL A 222 30.96 -4.51 -2.74
CA VAL A 222 31.21 -3.22 -3.40
C VAL A 222 31.12 -3.38 -4.91
N PHE A 223 30.34 -2.52 -5.55
CA PHE A 223 30.19 -2.50 -7.01
C PHE A 223 30.25 -1.09 -7.56
N CYS A 224 30.61 -0.97 -8.83
CA CYS A 224 30.59 0.30 -9.54
C CYS A 224 29.14 0.78 -9.72
N VAL A 225 28.88 2.08 -9.53
CA VAL A 225 27.51 2.65 -9.61
C VAL A 225 26.90 2.46 -11.00
N SER A 226 27.69 2.60 -12.07
CA SER A 226 27.19 2.35 -13.44
C SER A 226 26.73 0.91 -13.63
N CYS A 227 27.52 -0.06 -13.15
CA CYS A 227 27.21 -1.49 -13.20
C CYS A 227 25.88 -1.81 -12.50
N LEU A 228 25.69 -1.26 -11.29
CA LEU A 228 24.45 -1.44 -10.53
C LEU A 228 23.26 -0.77 -11.23
N ARG A 229 23.44 0.45 -11.75
CA ARG A 229 22.38 1.18 -12.46
C ARG A 229 21.91 0.41 -13.68
N ASP A 230 22.83 -0.05 -14.51
CA ASP A 230 22.51 -0.76 -15.76
C ASP A 230 21.80 -2.09 -15.45
N PHE A 231 22.32 -2.84 -14.49
CA PHE A 231 21.73 -4.11 -14.06
C PHE A 231 20.30 -3.93 -13.51
N TYR A 232 20.10 -3.02 -12.55
CA TYR A 232 18.76 -2.82 -11.98
C TYR A 232 17.79 -2.20 -12.98
N THR A 233 18.27 -1.33 -13.87
CA THR A 233 17.45 -0.80 -14.96
C THR A 233 16.96 -1.91 -15.88
N SER A 234 17.83 -2.86 -16.27
CA SER A 234 17.45 -4.03 -17.07
C SER A 234 16.42 -4.90 -16.34
N CYS A 235 16.71 -5.28 -15.08
CA CYS A 235 15.81 -6.11 -14.27
C CYS A 235 14.41 -5.48 -14.11
N ILE A 236 14.35 -4.16 -13.84
CA ILE A 236 13.07 -3.45 -13.69
C ILE A 236 12.33 -3.34 -15.03
N ASN A 237 13.07 -3.14 -16.13
CA ASN A 237 12.49 -3.05 -17.47
C ASN A 237 11.93 -4.39 -17.95
N GLU A 238 12.61 -5.50 -17.65
CA GLU A 238 12.18 -6.87 -17.94
C GLU A 238 11.08 -7.36 -16.99
N GLY A 239 10.84 -6.65 -15.88
CA GLY A 239 9.84 -7.03 -14.88
C GLY A 239 10.33 -8.08 -13.87
N ASP A 240 11.63 -8.39 -13.86
CA ASP A 240 12.25 -9.32 -12.91
C ASP A 240 12.63 -8.63 -11.59
N VAL A 241 11.63 -8.38 -10.76
CA VAL A 241 11.81 -7.82 -9.41
C VAL A 241 12.58 -8.73 -8.45
N VAL A 242 12.68 -10.04 -8.73
CA VAL A 242 13.33 -11.02 -7.84
C VAL A 242 14.86 -10.93 -7.97
N SER A 243 15.33 -10.55 -9.16
CA SER A 243 16.75 -10.32 -9.43
C SER A 243 17.28 -8.98 -8.91
N VAL A 244 16.42 -8.10 -8.38
CA VAL A 244 16.81 -6.85 -7.70
C VAL A 244 17.37 -7.15 -6.31
N LYS A 245 18.58 -7.71 -6.29
CA LYS A 245 19.35 -8.13 -5.11
C LYS A 245 20.84 -7.87 -5.34
N CYS A 246 21.68 -8.21 -4.36
CA CYS A 246 23.14 -8.14 -4.50
C CYS A 246 23.60 -8.98 -5.70
N MET A 247 24.49 -8.42 -6.54
CA MET A 247 25.00 -9.09 -7.75
C MET A 247 26.03 -10.19 -7.44
N ASP A 248 26.61 -10.20 -6.24
CA ASP A 248 27.58 -11.22 -5.85
C ASP A 248 26.91 -12.61 -5.77
N PRO A 249 27.38 -13.63 -6.53
CA PRO A 249 26.78 -14.96 -6.54
C PRO A 249 26.95 -15.74 -5.23
N SER A 250 27.90 -15.37 -4.37
CA SER A 250 28.13 -15.99 -3.06
C SER A 250 27.27 -15.35 -1.96
N CYS A 251 26.69 -14.18 -2.24
CA CYS A 251 25.86 -13.45 -1.28
C CYS A 251 24.59 -14.23 -0.88
N GLY A 252 24.44 -14.48 0.42
CA GLY A 252 23.28 -15.18 0.98
C GLY A 252 23.43 -16.70 1.05
N LYS A 253 24.59 -17.27 0.69
CA LYS A 253 24.88 -18.71 0.80
C LYS A 253 25.42 -19.14 2.18
N ASP A 254 25.41 -18.24 3.16
CA ASP A 254 26.01 -18.50 4.47
C ASP A 254 25.29 -19.63 5.25
N PRO A 255 26.01 -20.70 5.65
CA PRO A 255 25.42 -21.84 6.33
C PRO A 255 24.91 -21.50 7.75
N LYS A 256 25.40 -20.41 8.37
CA LYS A 256 25.03 -19.99 9.73
C LYS A 256 23.72 -19.20 9.84
N LEU A 257 23.09 -18.84 8.71
CA LEU A 257 21.83 -18.10 8.68
C LEU A 257 20.62 -19.05 8.58
N THR A 258 19.57 -18.82 9.37
CA THR A 258 18.33 -19.61 9.34
C THR A 258 17.64 -19.53 7.97
N SER A 259 16.94 -20.59 7.52
CA SER A 259 16.30 -20.66 6.20
C SER A 259 15.34 -19.50 5.88
N LYS A 260 14.76 -18.83 6.88
CA LYS A 260 13.93 -17.63 6.70
C LYS A 260 14.74 -16.36 6.38
N LYS A 261 15.99 -16.23 6.85
CA LYS A 261 16.91 -15.13 6.52
C LYS A 261 17.72 -15.36 5.24
N ARG A 262 17.81 -16.62 4.77
CA ARG A 262 18.52 -17.00 3.52
C ARG A 262 17.79 -16.63 2.24
N LYS A 263 16.47 -16.41 2.27
CA LYS A 263 15.74 -15.90 1.09
C LYS A 263 16.23 -14.47 0.87
N GLN A 264 17.03 -14.29 -0.18
CA GLN A 264 17.65 -13.04 -0.59
C GLN A 264 16.59 -11.94 -0.63
N ARG A 265 16.55 -11.11 0.43
CA ARG A 265 15.63 -9.98 0.54
C ARG A 265 16.01 -9.01 -0.56
N THR A 266 15.09 -8.80 -1.48
CA THR A 266 15.22 -7.80 -2.55
C THR A 266 15.50 -6.42 -1.96
N LEU A 267 16.14 -5.54 -2.74
CA LEU A 267 16.48 -4.19 -2.28
C LEU A 267 15.21 -3.35 -2.08
N GLY A 268 15.21 -2.53 -1.03
CA GLY A 268 14.13 -1.59 -0.75
C GLY A 268 14.23 -0.32 -1.62
N PRO A 269 13.15 0.47 -1.75
CA PRO A 269 13.16 1.71 -2.53
C PRO A 269 14.20 2.71 -2.05
N SER A 270 14.41 2.83 -0.73
CA SER A 270 15.40 3.74 -0.14
C SER A 270 16.83 3.39 -0.55
N GLU A 271 17.15 2.11 -0.67
CA GLU A 271 18.47 1.65 -1.10
C GLU A 271 18.67 1.88 -2.61
N LEU A 272 17.64 1.64 -3.42
CA LEU A 272 17.69 1.93 -4.87
C LEU A 272 17.88 3.44 -5.15
N LEU A 273 17.27 4.31 -4.34
CA LEU A 273 17.48 5.76 -4.42
C LEU A 273 18.90 6.19 -4.02
N GLN A 274 19.58 5.44 -3.15
CA GLN A 274 21.00 5.67 -2.80
C GLN A 274 21.98 5.20 -3.88
N ILE A 275 21.55 4.31 -4.82
CA ILE A 275 22.32 3.79 -5.96
C ILE A 275 22.20 4.70 -7.21
N PRO A 276 21.94 5.99 -7.01
CA PRO A 276 21.28 6.92 -7.94
C PRO A 276 20.57 6.27 -9.15
N LEU A 277 19.41 5.65 -8.90
CA LEU A 277 18.43 5.25 -9.92
C LEU A 277 17.34 6.33 -10.08
N ASP A 278 16.78 6.44 -11.28
CA ASP A 278 15.70 7.40 -11.55
C ASP A 278 14.45 7.09 -10.72
N ASN A 279 13.85 8.15 -10.17
CA ASN A 279 12.60 8.05 -9.39
C ASN A 279 11.48 7.31 -10.14
N ALA A 280 11.40 7.48 -11.46
CA ALA A 280 10.40 6.78 -12.29
C ALA A 280 10.63 5.25 -12.31
N LEU A 281 11.88 4.79 -12.39
CA LEU A 281 12.23 3.38 -12.35
C LEU A 281 11.96 2.78 -10.97
N VAL A 282 12.25 3.51 -9.89
CA VAL A 282 11.95 3.06 -8.53
C VAL A 282 10.43 2.95 -8.30
N LYS A 283 9.63 3.91 -8.78
CA LYS A 283 8.15 3.80 -8.78
C LYS A 283 7.68 2.55 -9.54
N ARG A 284 8.26 2.30 -10.72
CA ARG A 284 7.95 1.12 -11.52
C ARG A 284 8.29 -0.18 -10.78
N TYR A 285 9.46 -0.27 -10.16
CA TYR A 285 9.87 -1.41 -9.34
C TYR A 285 8.87 -1.70 -8.23
N VAL A 286 8.49 -0.67 -7.49
CA VAL A 286 7.52 -0.75 -6.39
C VAL A 286 6.16 -1.24 -6.88
N ASN A 287 5.66 -0.70 -8.00
CA ASN A 287 4.41 -1.12 -8.62
C ASN A 287 4.46 -2.57 -9.12
N LEU A 288 5.57 -3.00 -9.73
CA LEU A 288 5.77 -4.38 -10.18
C LEU A 288 5.81 -5.36 -9.01
N LYS A 289 6.49 -5.00 -7.92
CA LYS A 289 6.56 -5.81 -6.71
C LYS A 289 5.19 -5.93 -6.04
N ARG A 290 4.42 -4.84 -5.97
CA ARG A 290 3.03 -4.86 -5.49
C ARG A 290 2.14 -5.74 -6.38
N LYS A 291 2.19 -5.56 -7.70
CA LYS A 291 1.41 -6.33 -8.67
C LYS A 291 1.66 -7.84 -8.53
N LYS A 292 2.93 -8.26 -8.45
CA LYS A 292 3.28 -9.68 -8.25
C LYS A 292 2.76 -10.27 -6.93
N LYS A 293 2.71 -9.49 -5.84
CA LYS A 293 2.11 -9.92 -4.57
C LYS A 293 0.60 -10.12 -4.70
N ILE A 294 -0.08 -9.17 -5.33
CA ILE A 294 -1.54 -9.22 -5.57
C ILE A 294 -1.91 -10.42 -6.46
N GLU A 295 -1.12 -10.70 -7.49
CA GLU A 295 -1.30 -11.84 -8.39
C GLU A 295 -1.00 -13.20 -7.72
N ALA A 296 -0.07 -13.23 -6.76
CA ALA A 296 0.24 -14.43 -5.98
C ALA A 296 -0.86 -14.77 -4.96
N ASP A 297 -1.58 -13.75 -4.49
CA ASP A 297 -2.66 -13.89 -3.51
C ASP A 297 -3.95 -14.40 -4.15
N LYS A 298 -4.32 -15.63 -3.81
CA LYS A 298 -5.56 -16.29 -4.29
C LYS A 298 -6.84 -15.63 -3.77
N THR A 299 -6.74 -14.78 -2.75
CA THR A 299 -7.87 -14.08 -2.13
C THR A 299 -8.16 -12.73 -2.79
N THR A 300 -7.32 -12.30 -3.74
CA THR A 300 -7.53 -11.06 -4.50
C THR A 300 -8.73 -11.20 -5.44
N ILE A 301 -9.63 -10.23 -5.39
CA ILE A 301 -10.76 -10.11 -6.31
C ILE A 301 -10.46 -9.02 -7.34
N TYR A 302 -10.77 -9.29 -8.61
CA TYR A 302 -10.52 -8.36 -9.72
C TYR A 302 -11.81 -7.74 -10.25
N CYS A 303 -11.69 -6.54 -10.80
CA CYS A 303 -12.79 -5.79 -11.36
C CYS A 303 -13.39 -6.51 -12.58
N PRO A 304 -14.72 -6.67 -12.67
CA PRO A 304 -15.38 -7.38 -13.76
C PRO A 304 -15.38 -6.63 -15.10
N ARG A 305 -15.13 -5.32 -15.09
CA ARG A 305 -15.06 -4.51 -16.31
C ARG A 305 -13.89 -4.97 -17.19
N LYS A 306 -14.20 -5.41 -18.41
CA LYS A 306 -13.23 -5.93 -19.39
C LYS A 306 -12.05 -4.98 -19.66
N TRP A 307 -12.30 -3.68 -19.64
CA TRP A 307 -11.28 -2.65 -19.85
C TRP A 307 -10.45 -2.30 -18.61
N CYS A 308 -10.89 -2.69 -17.41
CA CYS A 308 -10.20 -2.37 -16.16
C CYS A 308 -9.45 -3.57 -15.62
N GLN A 309 -10.16 -4.63 -15.21
CA GLN A 309 -9.59 -5.83 -14.58
C GLN A 309 -8.62 -5.55 -13.42
N GLY A 310 -8.67 -4.35 -12.84
CA GLY A 310 -7.82 -3.93 -11.72
C GLY A 310 -8.22 -4.62 -10.41
N PRO A 311 -7.30 -4.74 -9.44
CA PRO A 311 -7.62 -5.35 -8.14
C PRO A 311 -8.63 -4.51 -7.36
N ALA A 312 -9.45 -5.18 -6.57
CA ALA A 312 -10.28 -4.53 -5.56
C ALA A 312 -9.39 -3.96 -4.44
N ARG A 313 -9.84 -2.84 -3.85
CA ARG A 313 -9.20 -2.20 -2.71
C ARG A 313 -9.09 -3.20 -1.57
N SER A 314 -7.88 -3.36 -1.01
CA SER A 314 -7.62 -4.22 0.13
C SER A 314 -6.76 -3.49 1.15
N THR A 315 -7.01 -3.77 2.43
CA THR A 315 -6.16 -3.30 3.54
C THR A 315 -4.79 -3.99 3.54
N LYS A 316 -4.71 -5.21 2.99
CA LYS A 316 -3.48 -6.02 2.89
C LYS A 316 -2.45 -5.43 1.91
N TYR A 317 -2.90 -4.88 0.78
CA TYR A 317 -2.04 -4.28 -0.23
C TYR A 317 -2.52 -2.88 -0.62
N PRO A 318 -2.29 -1.86 0.22
CA PRO A 318 -2.75 -0.50 -0.05
C PRO A 318 -2.10 0.10 -1.30
N LYS A 319 -2.78 1.09 -1.91
CA LYS A 319 -2.24 1.86 -3.03
C LYS A 319 -1.03 2.65 -2.59
N ILE A 320 0.04 2.53 -3.36
CA ILE A 320 1.29 3.23 -3.05
C ILE A 320 1.20 4.62 -3.66
N THR A 321 0.89 5.60 -2.82
CA THR A 321 0.76 7.03 -3.20
C THR A 321 2.05 7.80 -2.99
N SER A 322 2.87 7.42 -1.99
CA SER A 322 4.20 7.96 -1.73
C SER A 322 5.19 6.82 -1.44
N PHE A 323 6.48 7.08 -1.70
CA PHE A 323 7.57 6.16 -1.31
C PHE A 323 7.65 5.96 0.20
N ASP A 324 7.25 6.96 0.99
CA ASP A 324 7.29 6.93 2.46
C ASP A 324 6.33 5.88 3.05
N ASN A 325 5.26 5.56 2.31
CA ASN A 325 4.28 4.54 2.69
C ASN A 325 4.73 3.12 2.30
N TYR A 326 5.94 2.95 1.75
CA TYR A 326 6.46 1.65 1.39
C TYR A 326 7.15 0.97 2.58
N ALA A 327 6.45 0.04 3.21
CA ALA A 327 7.06 -0.81 4.23
C ALA A 327 8.17 -1.67 3.60
N ASP A 328 9.42 -1.52 4.08
CA ASP A 328 10.58 -2.38 3.73
C ASP A 328 10.45 -3.81 4.34
N SER A 329 9.22 -4.30 4.49
CA SER A 329 8.94 -5.63 5.02
C SER A 329 8.67 -6.60 3.86
N ASP A 330 9.75 -7.16 3.33
CA ASP A 330 9.75 -8.43 2.58
C ASP A 330 9.57 -9.65 3.51
N SER A 331 9.18 -9.40 4.75
CA SER A 331 9.10 -10.39 5.82
C SER A 331 7.94 -10.06 6.77
N GLU A 332 6.73 -10.05 6.23
CA GLU A 332 5.56 -10.35 7.05
C GLU A 332 5.18 -11.81 6.79
N PRO A 333 5.13 -12.71 7.78
CA PRO A 333 4.23 -13.85 7.70
C PRO A 333 2.80 -13.30 7.54
N GLU A 334 1.91 -14.07 6.92
CA GLU A 334 0.53 -13.66 6.61
C GLU A 334 -0.33 -13.31 7.85
N ASP A 335 0.26 -13.25 9.05
CA ASP A 335 -0.43 -13.20 10.35
C ASP A 335 -0.11 -11.99 11.23
N GLU A 336 0.77 -11.04 10.86
CA GLU A 336 1.13 -9.89 11.73
C GLU A 336 1.06 -8.52 11.03
N ILE A 337 -0.03 -8.24 10.32
CA ILE A 337 -0.41 -6.83 10.09
C ILE A 337 -1.07 -6.35 11.38
N GLN A 338 -0.36 -5.56 12.18
CA GLN A 338 -0.98 -4.74 13.23
C GLN A 338 -2.04 -3.87 12.55
N ALA A 339 -3.30 -4.25 12.79
CA ALA A 339 -4.46 -3.52 12.34
C ALA A 339 -4.28 -2.04 12.69
N LEU A 340 -4.38 -1.18 11.67
CA LEU A 340 -4.61 0.24 11.85
C LEU A 340 -5.79 0.41 12.83
N PRO A 341 -5.72 1.33 13.80
CA PRO A 341 -6.84 1.58 14.69
C PRO A 341 -8.04 2.11 13.88
N ASP A 342 -9.23 1.66 14.28
CA ASP A 342 -10.55 2.19 13.93
C ASP A 342 -11.18 1.81 12.58
N ILE A 343 -11.27 0.50 12.33
CA ILE A 343 -12.50 -0.04 11.72
C ILE A 343 -13.18 -0.89 12.81
N PRO A 344 -14.43 -0.59 13.21
CA PRO A 344 -15.16 -1.38 14.20
C PRO A 344 -15.14 -2.87 13.82
N PRO A 345 -15.04 -3.78 14.80
CA PRO A 345 -14.97 -5.21 14.53
C PRO A 345 -16.19 -5.64 13.72
N HIS A 346 -15.96 -6.04 12.47
CA HIS A 346 -17.01 -6.57 11.61
C HIS A 346 -17.52 -7.88 12.21
N ASP A 347 -18.84 -7.94 12.42
CA ASP A 347 -19.57 -9.13 12.83
C ASP A 347 -19.19 -10.32 11.92
N PRO A 348 -18.64 -11.43 12.46
CA PRO A 348 -18.18 -12.57 11.67
C PRO A 348 -19.30 -13.25 10.87
N ASN A 349 -20.57 -12.92 11.12
CA ASN A 349 -21.72 -13.43 10.37
C ASN A 349 -22.16 -12.56 9.18
N LYS A 350 -21.56 -11.39 8.95
CA LYS A 350 -21.80 -10.59 7.74
C LYS A 350 -20.64 -10.74 6.76
N ILE A 351 -20.83 -11.60 5.76
CA ILE A 351 -20.01 -11.61 4.55
C ILE A 351 -20.17 -10.24 3.89
N ASP A 352 -19.21 -9.33 4.08
CA ASP A 352 -19.20 -8.04 3.38
C ASP A 352 -19.06 -8.33 1.88
N ARG A 353 -20.14 -8.18 1.12
CA ARG A 353 -20.15 -8.54 -0.31
C ARG A 353 -19.64 -7.42 -1.19
N LEU A 354 -19.40 -6.23 -0.64
CA LEU A 354 -18.96 -5.07 -1.37
C LEU A 354 -17.46 -5.18 -1.69
N ALA A 355 -17.13 -5.02 -2.97
CA ALA A 355 -15.77 -4.83 -3.44
C ALA A 355 -15.72 -3.54 -4.26
N ILE A 356 -14.71 -2.72 -4.05
CA ILE A 356 -14.53 -1.46 -4.79
C ILE A 356 -13.22 -1.57 -5.57
N CYS A 357 -13.26 -1.40 -6.88
CA CYS A 357 -12.05 -1.37 -7.70
C CYS A 357 -11.16 -0.17 -7.32
N GLU A 358 -9.84 -0.37 -7.28
CA GLU A 358 -8.90 0.70 -6.99
C GLU A 358 -8.56 1.58 -8.21
N ASP A 359 -8.75 1.07 -9.41
CA ASP A 359 -8.37 1.74 -10.66
C ASP A 359 -9.54 2.50 -11.31
N CYS A 360 -10.74 1.92 -11.30
CA CYS A 360 -11.93 2.53 -11.90
C CYS A 360 -13.05 2.87 -10.91
N GLU A 361 -12.81 2.66 -9.62
CA GLU A 361 -13.74 2.97 -8.51
C GLU A 361 -15.11 2.28 -8.59
N PHE A 362 -15.23 1.30 -9.49
CA PHE A 362 -16.46 0.53 -9.65
C PHE A 362 -16.74 -0.29 -8.39
N ALA A 363 -17.89 -0.05 -7.77
CA ALA A 363 -18.43 -0.85 -6.68
C ALA A 363 -19.20 -2.05 -7.24
N PHE A 364 -18.78 -3.26 -6.89
CA PHE A 364 -19.35 -4.50 -7.37
C PHE A 364 -19.45 -5.55 -6.27
N CYS A 365 -20.28 -6.57 -6.51
CA CYS A 365 -20.43 -7.68 -5.58
C CYS A 365 -19.32 -8.72 -5.79
N ARG A 366 -18.53 -9.08 -4.77
CA ARG A 366 -17.60 -10.24 -4.85
C ARG A 366 -18.31 -11.58 -5.09
N VAL A 367 -19.59 -11.55 -4.71
CA VAL A 367 -20.75 -12.30 -5.14
C VAL A 367 -20.88 -12.44 -6.64
N CYS A 368 -21.98 -11.97 -7.21
CA CYS A 368 -22.28 -12.10 -8.63
C CYS A 368 -21.37 -11.33 -9.62
N LEU A 369 -20.37 -10.55 -9.18
CA LEU A 369 -19.57 -9.66 -10.03
C LEU A 369 -20.39 -8.59 -10.79
N ALA A 370 -21.67 -8.41 -10.46
CA ALA A 370 -22.49 -7.31 -10.94
C ALA A 370 -22.24 -6.03 -10.11
N GLY A 371 -22.78 -4.90 -10.59
CA GLY A 371 -22.80 -3.67 -9.81
C GLY A 371 -23.37 -3.88 -8.41
N TRP A 372 -22.86 -3.13 -7.44
CA TRP A 372 -23.26 -3.29 -6.04
C TRP A 372 -24.78 -3.10 -5.86
N HIS A 373 -25.43 -4.13 -5.31
CA HIS A 373 -26.89 -4.20 -5.16
C HIS A 373 -27.34 -4.23 -3.68
N GLY A 374 -26.44 -3.96 -2.73
CA GLY A 374 -26.75 -3.89 -1.30
C GLY A 374 -26.79 -5.25 -0.57
N ASP A 375 -26.93 -5.17 0.76
CA ASP A 375 -26.86 -6.32 1.67
C ASP A 375 -28.07 -7.26 1.58
N PHE A 376 -29.25 -6.73 1.20
CA PHE A 376 -30.49 -7.49 1.29
C PHE A 376 -30.93 -8.10 -0.05
N VAL A 377 -30.44 -7.58 -1.17
CA VAL A 377 -30.72 -8.12 -2.50
C VAL A 377 -29.91 -9.41 -2.69
N ARG A 378 -30.58 -10.48 -3.11
CA ARG A 378 -29.93 -11.76 -3.43
C ARG A 378 -29.10 -11.61 -4.70
N CYS A 379 -27.87 -12.11 -4.66
CA CYS A 379 -27.04 -12.23 -5.86
C CYS A 379 -27.78 -13.10 -6.87
N TRP A 380 -28.03 -12.57 -8.07
CA TRP A 380 -28.57 -13.38 -9.17
C TRP A 380 -27.52 -14.42 -9.61
N PRO A 381 -27.92 -15.60 -10.10
CA PRO A 381 -26.98 -16.59 -10.63
C PRO A 381 -26.05 -15.96 -11.67
N ARG A 382 -24.77 -16.38 -11.61
CA ARG A 382 -23.66 -15.75 -12.35
C ARG A 382 -23.68 -16.04 -13.85
N THR A 383 -24.27 -17.15 -14.26
CA THR A 383 -24.34 -17.57 -15.67
C THR A 383 -25.41 -18.66 -15.83
N ALA A 384 -26.21 -18.62 -16.90
CA ALA A 384 -27.19 -19.67 -17.21
C ALA A 384 -26.55 -21.06 -17.43
N ALA A 385 -25.24 -21.11 -17.70
CA ALA A 385 -24.48 -22.34 -17.95
C ALA A 385 -24.10 -23.14 -16.68
N GLU A 386 -24.32 -22.60 -15.47
CA GLU A 386 -23.90 -23.24 -14.21
C GLU A 386 -25.07 -23.77 -13.36
N LEU A 387 -26.31 -23.56 -13.80
CA LEU A 387 -27.49 -24.08 -13.10
C LEU A 387 -27.83 -25.46 -13.65
N SER A 388 -27.92 -26.45 -12.77
CA SER A 388 -28.47 -27.76 -13.17
C SER A 388 -29.94 -27.60 -13.59
N GLU A 389 -30.45 -28.50 -14.42
CA GLU A 389 -31.88 -28.49 -14.81
C GLU A 389 -32.80 -28.48 -13.58
N ASP A 390 -32.41 -29.20 -12.52
CA ASP A 390 -33.13 -29.24 -11.24
C ASP A 390 -33.11 -27.89 -10.50
N GLU A 391 -31.98 -27.18 -10.50
CA GLU A 391 -31.86 -25.85 -9.89
C GLU A 391 -32.66 -24.80 -10.66
N GLN A 392 -32.64 -24.87 -11.99
CA GLN A 392 -33.43 -23.99 -12.85
C GLN A 392 -34.93 -24.24 -12.66
N ALA A 393 -35.36 -25.50 -12.55
CA ALA A 393 -36.75 -25.85 -12.29
C ALA A 393 -37.19 -25.39 -10.89
N SER A 394 -36.35 -25.59 -9.87
CA SER A 394 -36.59 -25.08 -8.51
C SER A 394 -36.71 -23.56 -8.50
N TYR A 395 -35.86 -22.88 -9.26
CA TYR A 395 -35.87 -21.44 -9.40
C TYR A 395 -37.15 -20.92 -10.05
N ASN A 396 -37.54 -21.51 -11.19
CA ASN A 396 -38.76 -21.16 -11.91
C ASN A 396 -40.00 -21.36 -11.02
N TYR A 397 -40.03 -22.45 -10.25
CA TYR A 397 -41.09 -22.71 -9.28
C TYR A 397 -41.17 -21.61 -8.20
N ILE A 398 -40.04 -21.24 -7.59
CA ILE A 398 -40.03 -20.17 -6.58
C ILE A 398 -40.53 -18.85 -7.18
N ARG A 399 -40.15 -18.52 -8.41
CA ARG A 399 -40.57 -17.28 -9.08
C ARG A 399 -42.07 -17.26 -9.41
N ALA A 400 -42.63 -18.39 -9.82
CA ALA A 400 -44.05 -18.52 -10.15
C ALA A 400 -44.95 -18.60 -8.90
N ASN A 401 -44.46 -19.19 -7.81
CA ASN A 401 -45.26 -19.49 -6.63
C ASN A 401 -44.97 -18.58 -5.42
N THR A 402 -44.24 -17.47 -5.60
CA THR A 402 -43.97 -16.50 -4.52
C THR A 402 -44.10 -15.06 -4.99
N SER A 403 -44.41 -14.16 -4.05
CA SER A 403 -44.42 -12.72 -4.31
C SER A 403 -43.13 -12.06 -3.81
N PRO A 404 -42.45 -11.24 -4.63
CA PRO A 404 -41.25 -10.55 -4.21
C PRO A 404 -41.57 -9.41 -3.25
N CYS A 405 -40.75 -9.25 -2.21
CA CYS A 405 -40.76 -8.05 -1.39
C CYS A 405 -40.29 -6.83 -2.22
N PRO A 406 -41.00 -5.68 -2.21
CA PRO A 406 -40.58 -4.47 -2.96
C PRO A 406 -39.24 -3.88 -2.51
N THR A 407 -38.85 -4.14 -1.26
CA THR A 407 -37.66 -3.52 -0.65
C THR A 407 -36.40 -4.35 -0.86
N CYS A 408 -36.48 -5.67 -0.70
CA CYS A 408 -35.30 -6.57 -0.76
C CYS A 408 -35.41 -7.69 -1.80
N ASN A 409 -36.54 -7.76 -2.53
CA ASN A 409 -36.82 -8.80 -3.53
C ASN A 409 -36.78 -10.24 -2.99
N SER A 410 -36.87 -10.44 -1.66
CA SER A 410 -36.98 -11.78 -1.10
C SER A 410 -38.27 -12.45 -1.58
N PRO A 411 -38.23 -13.71 -2.06
CA PRO A 411 -39.43 -14.47 -2.36
C PRO A 411 -40.19 -14.71 -1.06
N VAL A 412 -41.47 -14.37 -1.05
CA VAL A 412 -42.37 -14.55 0.08
C VAL A 412 -43.53 -15.42 -0.38
N GLN A 413 -43.81 -16.48 0.35
CA GLN A 413 -44.95 -17.36 0.14
C GLN A 413 -46.00 -17.08 1.22
N LYS A 414 -47.28 -17.10 0.85
CA LYS A 414 -48.41 -16.89 1.75
C LYS A 414 -48.96 -18.24 2.24
N THR A 415 -48.93 -18.45 3.55
CA THR A 415 -49.42 -19.71 4.15
C THR A 415 -50.93 -19.69 4.45
N HIS A 416 -51.46 -18.59 4.98
CA HIS A 416 -52.90 -18.34 5.21
C HIS A 416 -53.13 -16.87 5.60
N GLY A 417 -54.37 -16.40 5.56
CA GLY A 417 -54.79 -15.11 6.13
C GLY A 417 -54.80 -13.94 5.13
N CYS A 418 -54.48 -12.73 5.59
CA CYS A 418 -54.61 -11.51 4.80
C CYS A 418 -53.41 -11.25 3.87
N ASN A 419 -53.62 -10.43 2.83
CA ASN A 419 -52.61 -10.04 1.85
C ASN A 419 -51.64 -8.93 2.31
N HIS A 420 -51.74 -8.48 3.56
CA HIS A 420 -50.70 -7.67 4.21
C HIS A 420 -49.58 -8.58 4.70
N MET A 421 -48.42 -8.47 4.07
CA MET A 421 -47.22 -9.24 4.41
C MET A 421 -46.19 -8.35 5.08
N THR A 422 -45.43 -8.93 6.00
CA THR A 422 -44.24 -8.30 6.59
C THR A 422 -43.04 -9.15 6.21
N CYS A 423 -42.11 -8.58 5.44
CA CYS A 423 -40.97 -9.35 4.93
C CYS A 423 -40.09 -9.88 6.08
N PHE A 424 -39.81 -11.18 6.10
CA PHE A 424 -38.97 -11.77 7.16
C PHE A 424 -37.53 -11.21 7.17
N GLN A 425 -37.03 -10.75 6.01
CA GLN A 425 -35.65 -10.34 5.85
C GLN A 425 -35.43 -8.84 6.14
N CYS A 426 -36.24 -7.96 5.54
CA CYS A 426 -36.10 -6.50 5.72
C CYS A 426 -37.21 -5.85 6.56
N ARG A 427 -38.19 -6.63 7.02
CA ARG A 427 -39.35 -6.18 7.84
C ARG A 427 -40.23 -5.10 7.22
N SER A 428 -40.10 -4.81 5.93
CA SER A 428 -41.03 -3.90 5.24
C SER A 428 -42.42 -4.53 5.12
N HIS A 429 -43.46 -3.73 5.33
CA HIS A 429 -44.83 -4.12 5.05
C HIS A 429 -45.13 -3.94 3.56
N PHE A 430 -45.78 -4.93 2.95
CA PHE A 430 -46.11 -4.89 1.52
C PHE A 430 -47.36 -5.71 1.22
N CYS A 431 -48.01 -5.42 0.09
CA CYS A 431 -49.17 -6.17 -0.37
C CYS A 431 -48.72 -7.39 -1.16
N TYR A 432 -49.19 -8.57 -0.78
CA TYR A 432 -48.89 -9.84 -1.46
C TYR A 432 -49.33 -9.83 -2.93
N LEU A 433 -50.51 -9.27 -3.23
CA LEU A 433 -51.10 -9.35 -4.56
C LEU A 433 -50.35 -8.55 -5.63
N CYS A 434 -49.82 -7.38 -5.28
CA CYS A 434 -49.24 -6.43 -6.23
C CYS A 434 -47.78 -6.08 -5.92
N SER A 435 -47.21 -6.68 -4.88
CA SER A 435 -45.88 -6.35 -4.35
C SER A 435 -45.66 -4.88 -4.00
N ALA A 436 -46.72 -4.07 -3.86
CA ALA A 436 -46.58 -2.65 -3.50
C ALA A 436 -46.18 -2.49 -2.03
N TRP A 437 -45.32 -1.52 -1.74
CA TRP A 437 -44.97 -1.13 -0.38
C TRP A 437 -46.21 -0.61 0.36
N LEU A 438 -46.35 -0.99 1.64
CA LEU A 438 -47.42 -0.55 2.52
C LEU A 438 -46.85 0.23 3.70
N ASP A 439 -47.54 1.30 4.06
CA ASP A 439 -47.19 2.08 5.25
C ASP A 439 -47.42 1.24 6.52
N SER A 440 -46.43 1.22 7.42
CA SER A 440 -46.51 0.50 8.69
C SER A 440 -47.56 1.10 9.63
N ALA A 441 -47.82 2.41 9.53
CA ALA A 441 -48.81 3.09 10.36
C ALA A 441 -50.25 2.73 9.96
N ASN A 442 -50.50 2.49 8.67
CA ASN A 442 -51.82 2.09 8.18
C ASN A 442 -51.76 1.15 6.94
N PRO A 443 -51.37 -0.13 7.13
CA PRO A 443 -51.15 -1.05 6.02
C PRO A 443 -52.43 -1.39 5.23
N TYR A 444 -53.60 -1.26 5.87
CA TYR A 444 -54.88 -1.65 5.28
C TYR A 444 -55.48 -0.58 4.34
N GLN A 445 -54.96 0.65 4.36
CA GLN A 445 -55.42 1.73 3.49
C GLN A 445 -55.38 1.34 2.00
N HIS A 446 -54.36 0.57 1.60
CA HIS A 446 -54.21 0.09 0.23
C HIS A 446 -55.41 -0.73 -0.27
N PHE A 447 -56.03 -1.52 0.61
CA PHE A 447 -57.18 -2.37 0.29
C PHE A 447 -58.52 -1.63 0.42
N ASN A 448 -58.54 -0.48 1.09
CA ASN A 448 -59.75 0.31 1.33
C ASN A 448 -59.88 1.50 0.36
N ASN A 449 -58.90 1.72 -0.53
CA ASN A 449 -58.91 2.84 -1.46
C ASN A 449 -59.60 2.46 -2.80
N PRO A 450 -60.78 3.03 -3.12
CA PRO A 450 -61.49 2.70 -4.35
C PRO A 450 -60.69 3.13 -5.59
N GLY A 451 -60.55 2.22 -6.56
CA GLY A 451 -59.84 2.46 -7.82
C GLY A 451 -58.46 1.80 -7.93
N THR A 452 -57.94 1.19 -6.86
CA THR A 452 -56.74 0.34 -6.92
C THR A 452 -57.11 -1.09 -7.34
N SER A 453 -56.18 -1.81 -7.97
CA SER A 453 -56.36 -3.22 -8.35
C SER A 453 -56.57 -4.15 -7.16
N CYS A 454 -56.23 -3.71 -5.95
CA CYS A 454 -56.33 -4.47 -4.70
C CYS A 454 -57.48 -4.01 -3.79
N PHE A 455 -58.34 -3.11 -4.26
CA PHE A 455 -59.51 -2.66 -3.51
C PHE A 455 -60.42 -3.84 -3.12
N GLN A 456 -60.76 -3.95 -1.83
CA GLN A 456 -61.56 -5.02 -1.22
C GLN A 456 -60.99 -6.45 -1.36
N ARG A 457 -59.70 -6.59 -1.68
CA ARG A 457 -59.04 -7.89 -1.87
C ARG A 457 -58.08 -8.27 -0.74
N LEU A 458 -58.34 -7.80 0.48
CA LEU A 458 -57.48 -8.08 1.64
C LEU A 458 -57.42 -9.59 1.96
N TRP A 459 -58.55 -10.29 1.77
CA TRP A 459 -58.72 -11.71 2.11
C TRP A 459 -58.75 -12.62 0.86
N GLU A 460 -58.43 -12.09 -0.33
CA GLU A 460 -58.27 -12.92 -1.52
C GLU A 460 -57.15 -13.94 -1.25
N LEU A 461 -57.39 -15.23 -1.54
CA LEU A 461 -56.48 -16.36 -1.27
C LEU A 461 -56.25 -16.63 0.24
N GLU A 462 -57.30 -16.55 1.07
CA GLU A 462 -57.19 -16.73 2.53
C GLU A 462 -56.64 -18.10 2.99
N GLU A 463 -56.86 -19.15 2.20
CA GLU A 463 -56.34 -20.50 2.45
C GLU A 463 -54.83 -20.65 2.12
N GLY A 464 -54.20 -19.58 1.63
CA GLY A 464 -52.78 -19.56 1.22
C GLY A 464 -52.55 -20.12 -0.19
N ASP A 465 -51.29 -20.15 -0.60
CA ASP A 465 -50.89 -20.55 -1.97
C ASP A 465 -51.09 -22.05 -2.26
N ASN A 466 -51.36 -22.86 -1.24
CA ASN A 466 -51.56 -24.31 -1.36
C ASN A 466 -53.04 -24.74 -1.29
N GLY A 467 -53.98 -23.78 -1.30
CA GLY A 467 -55.43 -24.04 -1.23
C GLY A 467 -55.99 -24.64 -2.52
N GLN A 468 -57.15 -25.32 -2.44
CA GLN A 468 -57.80 -26.02 -3.58
C GLN A 468 -58.56 -25.09 -4.54
N GLY A 469 -58.35 -23.76 -4.45
CA GLY A 469 -58.97 -22.73 -5.30
C GLY A 469 -57.92 -21.90 -6.04
N ALA A 470 -58.33 -21.30 -7.18
CA ALA A 470 -57.58 -20.46 -8.13
C ALA A 470 -56.09 -20.21 -7.80
N HIS A 471 -55.20 -20.83 -8.58
CA HIS A 471 -53.75 -20.62 -8.52
C HIS A 471 -53.41 -19.14 -8.71
N PHE A 472 -52.64 -18.57 -7.77
CA PHE A 472 -52.14 -17.21 -7.85
C PHE A 472 -50.77 -17.22 -8.52
N ASP A 473 -50.70 -16.83 -9.79
CA ASP A 473 -49.47 -16.82 -10.60
C ASP A 473 -48.44 -15.74 -10.18
N GLY A 474 -48.63 -15.12 -9.01
CA GLY A 474 -47.79 -14.04 -8.51
C GLY A 474 -47.94 -12.72 -9.29
N PRO A 475 -47.44 -11.60 -8.75
CA PRO A 475 -47.43 -10.30 -9.45
C PRO A 475 -46.51 -10.27 -10.68
N ARG A 476 -45.71 -11.32 -10.90
CA ARG A 476 -44.81 -11.49 -12.05
C ARG A 476 -45.36 -12.44 -13.13
N ALA A 477 -46.60 -12.93 -13.03
CA ALA A 477 -47.21 -13.80 -14.03
C ALA A 477 -47.03 -13.28 -15.47
N ALA A 478 -47.21 -11.97 -15.67
CA ALA A 478 -47.01 -11.33 -16.97
C ALA A 478 -45.53 -11.27 -17.41
N GLU A 479 -44.59 -11.13 -16.47
CA GLU A 479 -43.14 -11.18 -16.73
C GLU A 479 -42.72 -12.61 -17.11
N ILE A 480 -43.27 -13.62 -16.42
CA ILE A 480 -43.03 -15.04 -16.70
C ILE A 480 -43.61 -15.42 -18.07
N ALA A 481 -44.87 -15.06 -18.34
CA ALA A 481 -45.49 -15.32 -19.64
C ALA A 481 -44.73 -14.62 -20.78
N ALA A 482 -44.21 -13.40 -20.55
CA ALA A 482 -43.38 -12.72 -21.54
C ALA A 482 -42.04 -13.45 -21.77
N LEU A 483 -41.40 -13.95 -20.71
CA LEU A 483 -40.17 -14.75 -20.83
C LEU A 483 -40.41 -16.10 -21.53
N GLU A 484 -41.52 -16.77 -21.25
CA GLU A 484 -41.90 -18.03 -21.91
C GLU A 484 -42.15 -17.83 -23.41
N VAL A 485 -42.82 -16.73 -23.80
CA VAL A 485 -43.00 -16.36 -25.21
C VAL A 485 -41.65 -16.10 -25.87
N LEU A 486 -40.77 -15.31 -25.25
CA LEU A 486 -39.43 -15.04 -25.78
C LEU A 486 -38.59 -16.32 -25.92
N GLN A 487 -38.70 -17.24 -24.96
CA GLN A 487 -38.01 -18.52 -24.99
C GLN A 487 -38.57 -19.45 -26.08
N ALA A 488 -39.89 -19.45 -26.29
CA ALA A 488 -40.52 -20.19 -27.37
C ALA A 488 -40.15 -19.62 -28.76
N ASP A 489 -40.07 -18.30 -28.89
CA ASP A 489 -39.63 -17.64 -30.13
C ASP A 489 -38.16 -17.99 -30.45
N LEU A 490 -37.28 -17.94 -29.44
CA LEU A 490 -35.89 -18.38 -29.55
C LEU A 490 -35.75 -19.87 -29.94
N HIS A 491 -36.59 -20.72 -29.37
CA HIS A 491 -36.63 -22.15 -29.69
C HIS A 491 -37.06 -22.38 -31.13
N ALA A 492 -38.10 -21.70 -31.60
CA ALA A 492 -38.58 -21.78 -32.97
C ALA A 492 -37.54 -21.26 -33.98
N GLU A 493 -36.82 -20.18 -33.64
CA GLU A 493 -35.71 -19.68 -34.46
C GLU A 493 -34.53 -20.65 -34.52
N ALA A 494 -34.18 -21.30 -33.40
CA ALA A 494 -33.16 -22.33 -33.37
C ALA A 494 -33.55 -23.55 -34.21
N GLU A 495 -34.82 -23.98 -34.16
CA GLU A 495 -35.33 -25.10 -34.98
C GLU A 495 -35.22 -24.75 -36.47
N ALA A 496 -35.59 -23.52 -36.84
CA ALA A 496 -35.48 -23.04 -38.21
C ALA A 496 -34.03 -22.93 -38.72
N LEU A 497 -33.06 -22.65 -37.84
CA LEU A 497 -31.62 -22.65 -38.18
C LEU A 497 -31.08 -24.07 -38.37
N VAL A 498 -31.54 -25.03 -37.55
CA VAL A 498 -31.17 -26.44 -37.70
C VAL A 498 -31.73 -27.01 -39.01
N ASP A 499 -33.00 -26.70 -39.34
CA ASP A 499 -33.63 -27.14 -40.59
C ASP A 499 -32.95 -26.55 -41.85
N GLN A 500 -32.44 -25.32 -41.79
CA GLN A 500 -31.72 -24.69 -42.90
C GLN A 500 -30.35 -25.32 -43.19
N ASN A 501 -29.80 -26.10 -42.25
CA ASN A 501 -28.52 -26.78 -42.36
C ASN A 501 -28.61 -28.26 -42.82
N GLU A 502 -29.78 -28.75 -43.25
CA GLU A 502 -29.97 -30.11 -43.81
C GLU A 502 -29.34 -30.34 -45.21
N ASN A 503 -28.10 -29.92 -45.43
CA ASN A 503 -27.25 -30.42 -46.53
C ASN A 503 -26.03 -31.23 -46.02
N VAL A 504 -26.02 -31.64 -44.75
CA VAL A 504 -25.00 -32.52 -44.18
C VAL A 504 -25.55 -33.94 -44.10
N VAL A 505 -24.93 -34.89 -44.82
CA VAL A 505 -25.27 -36.32 -44.74
C VAL A 505 -24.81 -36.86 -43.38
N ILE A 506 -25.76 -37.10 -42.49
CA ILE A 506 -25.50 -37.63 -41.14
C ILE A 506 -25.66 -39.17 -41.13
N PRO A 507 -24.67 -39.97 -40.66
CA PRO A 507 -24.79 -41.43 -40.55
C PRO A 507 -25.90 -41.84 -39.57
N GLU A 508 -26.64 -42.92 -39.85
CA GLU A 508 -27.83 -43.36 -39.08
C GLU A 508 -27.56 -43.65 -37.59
N HIS A 509 -26.30 -43.88 -37.19
CA HIS A 509 -25.94 -44.11 -35.79
C HIS A 509 -25.64 -42.80 -35.07
N GLY A 510 -26.56 -42.40 -34.18
CA GLY A 510 -26.38 -41.23 -33.29
C GLY A 510 -27.03 -39.95 -33.79
N ARG A 511 -27.81 -40.01 -34.87
CA ARG A 511 -28.52 -38.88 -35.49
C ARG A 511 -29.27 -38.00 -34.47
N ALA A 512 -30.08 -38.59 -33.59
CA ALA A 512 -30.83 -37.85 -32.58
C ALA A 512 -29.95 -37.08 -31.57
N ARG A 513 -28.73 -37.58 -31.28
CA ARG A 513 -27.79 -36.90 -30.38
C ARG A 513 -27.09 -35.74 -31.07
N GLN A 514 -26.73 -35.91 -32.35
CA GLN A 514 -26.13 -34.85 -33.15
C GLN A 514 -27.12 -33.74 -33.49
N GLU A 515 -28.38 -34.08 -33.76
CA GLU A 515 -29.47 -33.11 -33.92
C GLU A 515 -29.68 -32.28 -32.64
N ALA A 516 -29.62 -32.92 -31.46
CA ALA A 516 -29.71 -32.22 -30.17
C ALA A 516 -28.49 -31.32 -29.89
N GLU A 517 -27.28 -31.75 -30.25
CA GLU A 517 -26.06 -30.94 -30.11
C GLU A 517 -26.08 -29.70 -31.02
N LEU A 518 -26.51 -29.85 -32.28
CA LEU A 518 -26.66 -28.73 -33.23
C LEU A 518 -27.74 -27.73 -32.78
N PHE A 519 -28.84 -28.24 -32.23
CA PHE A 519 -29.90 -27.41 -31.68
C PHE A 519 -29.43 -26.58 -30.48
N ALA A 520 -28.64 -27.19 -29.58
CA ALA A 520 -28.04 -26.50 -28.44
C ALA A 520 -27.02 -25.44 -28.88
N GLU A 521 -26.22 -25.71 -29.91
CA GLU A 521 -25.29 -24.74 -30.51
C GLU A 521 -26.04 -23.55 -31.14
N ALA A 522 -27.13 -23.79 -31.87
CA ALA A 522 -27.96 -22.75 -32.47
C ALA A 522 -28.62 -21.83 -31.41
N LEU A 523 -29.14 -22.41 -30.32
CA LEU A 523 -29.67 -21.64 -29.19
C LEU A 523 -28.61 -20.75 -28.54
N ASN A 524 -27.38 -21.26 -28.37
CA ASN A 524 -26.28 -20.52 -27.78
C ASN A 524 -25.82 -19.36 -28.69
N GLU A 525 -25.75 -19.57 -30.00
CA GLU A 525 -25.47 -18.49 -30.97
C GLU A 525 -26.53 -17.38 -30.93
N LEU A 526 -27.82 -17.74 -30.91
CA LEU A 526 -28.90 -16.75 -30.84
C LEU A 526 -28.85 -15.95 -29.53
N HIS A 527 -28.54 -16.62 -28.41
CA HIS A 527 -28.38 -15.97 -27.12
C HIS A 527 -27.23 -14.96 -27.11
N LEU A 528 -26.09 -15.27 -27.75
CA LEU A 528 -24.95 -14.38 -27.90
C LEU A 528 -25.29 -13.15 -28.78
N ARG A 529 -26.03 -13.35 -29.88
CA ARG A 529 -26.45 -12.25 -30.78
C ARG A 529 -27.36 -11.23 -30.08
N GLN A 530 -28.22 -11.68 -29.17
CA GLN A 530 -29.09 -10.78 -28.39
C GLN A 530 -28.33 -9.98 -27.31
N GLN A 531 -27.16 -10.44 -26.87
CA GLN A 531 -26.31 -9.73 -25.90
C GLN A 531 -25.41 -8.66 -26.55
N ASP A 532 -25.17 -8.76 -27.86
CA ASP A 532 -24.32 -7.86 -28.64
C ASP A 532 -25.09 -6.75 -29.39
N GLU A 533 -26.43 -6.70 -29.32
CA GLU A 533 -27.17 -5.55 -29.88
C GLU A 533 -26.84 -4.26 -29.10
N PRO A 534 -26.23 -3.24 -29.74
CA PRO A 534 -26.13 -1.93 -29.11
C PRO A 534 -27.55 -1.39 -28.94
N ALA A 535 -27.86 -0.74 -27.80
CA ALA A 535 -29.15 -0.08 -27.59
C ALA A 535 -29.48 0.83 -28.79
N VAL A 536 -30.33 0.35 -29.70
CA VAL A 536 -30.73 1.07 -30.90
C VAL A 536 -31.64 2.21 -30.45
N ARG A 537 -31.21 3.45 -30.71
CA ARG A 537 -32.09 4.63 -30.70
C ARG A 537 -33.25 4.36 -31.65
N VAL A 538 -34.47 4.31 -31.13
CA VAL A 538 -35.69 4.21 -31.94
C VAL A 538 -35.77 5.44 -32.86
N PRO A 539 -35.72 5.29 -34.19
CA PRO A 539 -36.03 6.37 -35.11
C PRO A 539 -37.53 6.58 -35.17
N ASP A 540 -37.91 7.84 -35.07
CA ASP A 540 -39.26 8.35 -35.22
C ASP A 540 -39.73 8.18 -36.69
N ARG A 541 -40.73 7.30 -36.95
CA ARG A 541 -41.75 7.46 -38.03
C ARG A 541 -42.73 6.28 -38.19
N ALA A 542 -44.01 6.67 -38.29
CA ALA A 542 -45.13 6.07 -39.02
C ALA A 542 -45.72 4.72 -38.55
N ARG A 543 -46.69 4.78 -37.64
CA ARG A 543 -47.72 3.73 -37.46
C ARG A 543 -48.81 3.87 -38.52
N GLY A 544 -48.80 2.97 -39.51
CA GLY A 544 -50.01 2.51 -40.21
C GLY A 544 -50.47 1.16 -39.61
N PRO A 545 -51.77 0.83 -39.62
CA PRO A 545 -52.26 -0.41 -39.03
C PRO A 545 -52.03 -1.61 -39.96
N VAL A 546 -51.48 -2.71 -39.42
CA VAL A 546 -51.36 -4.01 -40.12
C VAL A 546 -52.47 -4.94 -39.57
N PRO A 547 -53.17 -5.72 -40.43
CA PRO A 547 -54.44 -6.36 -40.09
C PRO A 547 -54.29 -7.64 -39.27
N ILE A 548 -55.22 -7.84 -38.33
CA ILE A 548 -55.42 -9.07 -37.55
C ILE A 548 -56.02 -10.14 -38.47
N ARG A 549 -55.35 -11.29 -38.64
CA ARG A 549 -55.97 -12.50 -39.19
C ARG A 549 -56.73 -13.21 -38.07
N GLU A 550 -58.05 -13.27 -38.19
CA GLU A 550 -58.92 -14.07 -37.33
C GLU A 550 -58.71 -15.58 -37.60
N LEU A 551 -58.48 -16.35 -36.54
CA LEU A 551 -58.70 -17.80 -36.53
C LEU A 551 -60.02 -18.11 -35.79
N PRO A 552 -60.81 -19.08 -36.25
CA PRO A 552 -62.18 -19.24 -35.80
C PRO A 552 -62.26 -20.12 -34.54
N GLY A 553 -62.96 -19.62 -33.51
CA GLY A 553 -63.70 -20.48 -32.59
C GLY A 553 -63.19 -20.61 -31.16
N MET A 554 -62.89 -19.53 -30.44
CA MET A 554 -62.91 -19.51 -28.97
C MET A 554 -63.33 -18.12 -28.45
N ASN A 555 -64.54 -17.99 -27.89
CA ASN A 555 -65.02 -16.75 -27.28
C ASN A 555 -64.46 -16.61 -25.85
N PHE A 556 -63.36 -15.89 -25.67
CA PHE A 556 -63.01 -15.27 -24.39
C PHE A 556 -62.92 -13.76 -24.56
N ARG A 557 -63.77 -13.02 -23.83
CA ARG A 557 -63.67 -11.57 -23.71
C ARG A 557 -62.49 -11.23 -22.79
N ILE A 558 -61.32 -10.99 -23.36
CA ILE A 558 -60.21 -10.35 -22.66
C ILE A 558 -60.49 -8.84 -22.65
N ILE A 559 -60.71 -8.27 -21.46
CA ILE A 559 -60.75 -6.81 -21.26
C ILE A 559 -59.28 -6.37 -21.11
N PRO A 560 -58.71 -5.58 -22.02
CA PRO A 560 -57.34 -5.10 -21.85
C PRO A 560 -57.25 -4.13 -20.65
N PRO A 561 -56.18 -4.20 -19.83
CA PRO A 561 -55.96 -3.23 -18.76
C PRO A 561 -55.70 -1.83 -19.35
N ARG A 562 -56.31 -0.82 -18.73
CA ARG A 562 -56.41 0.56 -19.21
C ARG A 562 -55.03 1.20 -19.46
N ARG A 563 -54.81 1.66 -20.70
CA ARG A 563 -53.69 2.49 -21.18
C ARG A 563 -53.58 3.91 -20.58
N ALA A 564 -54.47 4.29 -19.67
CA ALA A 564 -54.63 5.68 -19.23
C ALA A 564 -53.46 6.26 -18.40
N GLY A 565 -52.67 5.42 -17.72
CA GLY A 565 -51.57 5.91 -16.87
C GLY A 565 -50.34 6.33 -17.66
N ILE A 566 -50.01 5.58 -18.71
CA ILE A 566 -48.85 5.82 -19.58
C ILE A 566 -49.14 6.97 -20.56
N GLU A 567 -50.36 7.05 -21.10
CA GLU A 567 -50.76 8.16 -21.99
C GLU A 567 -50.72 9.51 -21.26
N ARG A 568 -51.14 9.58 -19.99
CA ARG A 568 -51.08 10.81 -19.19
C ARG A 568 -49.65 11.25 -18.85
N PHE A 569 -48.74 10.29 -18.63
CA PHE A 569 -47.32 10.59 -18.39
C PHE A 569 -46.63 11.08 -19.67
N ILE A 570 -46.95 10.48 -20.81
CA ILE A 570 -46.44 10.88 -22.12
C ILE A 570 -46.98 12.25 -22.54
N GLU A 571 -48.25 12.55 -22.28
CA GLU A 571 -48.86 13.86 -22.56
C GLU A 571 -48.28 14.98 -21.69
N MET A 572 -47.93 14.68 -20.44
CA MET A 572 -47.29 15.63 -19.52
C MET A 572 -45.81 15.89 -19.89
N ALA A 573 -45.11 14.87 -20.41
CA ALA A 573 -43.73 14.99 -20.88
C ALA A 573 -43.63 15.64 -22.29
N LEU A 574 -44.68 15.54 -23.11
CA LEU A 574 -44.73 16.19 -24.43
C LEU A 574 -45.20 17.66 -24.37
N ASN A 575 -45.94 18.04 -23.33
CA ASN A 575 -46.41 19.41 -23.08
C ASN A 575 -45.54 20.20 -22.09
N ASP A 576 -44.38 19.66 -21.70
CA ASP A 576 -43.36 20.40 -20.94
C ASP A 576 -42.63 21.33 -21.93
N GLU A 577 -43.28 22.46 -22.26
CA GLU A 577 -42.64 23.54 -22.99
C GLU A 577 -41.56 24.15 -22.07
N GLU A 578 -40.31 24.11 -22.53
CA GLU A 578 -39.15 24.67 -21.83
C GLU A 578 -39.43 26.11 -21.36
N ASP A 579 -39.64 26.29 -20.05
CA ASP A 579 -39.56 27.60 -19.42
C ASP A 579 -38.09 28.06 -19.50
N ALA A 580 -37.76 28.77 -20.57
CA ALA A 580 -36.54 29.55 -20.69
C ALA A 580 -36.52 30.56 -19.54
N TRP A 581 -35.76 30.25 -18.48
CA TRP A 581 -35.39 31.24 -17.47
C TRP A 581 -34.36 32.20 -18.09
N ASP A 582 -34.88 33.18 -18.83
CA ASP A 582 -34.24 34.48 -19.00
C ASP A 582 -34.30 35.22 -17.67
N SER A 583 -33.15 35.49 -17.06
CA SER A 583 -33.01 36.57 -16.07
C SER A 583 -31.54 36.99 -15.89
N ASP A 584 -30.98 37.54 -16.95
CA ASP A 584 -30.12 38.71 -16.91
C ASP A 584 -30.90 39.92 -16.34
N GLU A 585 -31.18 39.88 -15.03
CA GLU A 585 -31.57 41.05 -14.22
C GLU A 585 -31.16 40.78 -12.77
N LEU A 586 -30.16 41.52 -12.29
CA LEU A 586 -30.04 42.16 -10.96
C LEU A 586 -28.55 42.45 -10.64
N ASP A 587 -28.12 43.61 -11.12
CA ASP A 587 -27.07 44.42 -10.51
C ASP A 587 -27.70 45.20 -9.33
N ASP A 588 -26.86 45.63 -8.39
CA ASP A 588 -27.14 46.54 -7.26
C ASP A 588 -27.91 45.99 -6.02
N SER A 589 -27.15 45.51 -5.02
CA SER A 589 -27.08 46.21 -3.72
C SER A 589 -26.12 45.49 -2.74
N ASP A 590 -24.92 46.06 -2.61
CA ASP A 590 -24.11 45.98 -1.40
C ASP A 590 -24.87 46.62 -0.23
N ASP A 591 -24.96 45.91 0.90
CA ASP A 591 -24.69 46.40 2.27
C ASP A 591 -25.42 45.55 3.32
N ASP A 592 -24.76 45.45 4.49
CA ASP A 592 -25.23 44.86 5.74
C ASP A 592 -25.28 43.33 5.83
N PHE A 593 -24.17 42.72 6.29
CA PHE A 593 -24.22 41.85 7.48
C PHE A 593 -22.83 41.71 8.11
N ALA A 594 -22.34 42.81 8.69
CA ALA A 594 -21.34 42.75 9.75
C ALA A 594 -22.03 43.06 11.08
N ASN A 595 -22.25 42.03 11.89
CA ASN A 595 -22.37 42.01 13.36
C ASN A 595 -23.39 40.95 13.79
N LEU A 596 -22.91 39.87 14.41
CA LEU A 596 -23.46 39.30 15.64
C LEU A 596 -22.58 38.15 16.14
N ARG A 597 -21.75 38.50 17.14
CA ARG A 597 -21.19 37.71 18.24
C ARG A 597 -20.47 36.39 17.99
#